data_AF-Q01WM7-F1
#
_entry.id   AF-Q01WM7-F1
#
_cell.length_a   1.000
_cell.length_b   1.000
_cell.length_c   1.000
_cell.angle_alpha   90.00
_cell.angle_beta   90.00
_cell.angle_gamma   90.00
#
_symmetry.space_group_name_H-M   'P 1'
#
loop_
_entity.id
_entity.type
_entity.pdbx_description
1 polymer ?
#
loop_
_entity_poly.entity_id
_entity_poly.type
_entity_poly.pdbx_seq_one_letter_code
_entity_poly.pdbx_strand_id
1 'polypeptide(L)'
;MSMPVSKALFCGLFLCGAAGANTIILTGLHTSLGLQQSLYFDEDGVSSQAYWVGGIDIKVDNFSRLVFCVDLFTDINLSTYRTQLDFSDTPQLKQVGWLLQTQLPLITTKVGGAALQLAIWDIVADKGDGFAPGKGRVTQSTDGTHPTDPAVLATAISLETLSQGMSSNFGVVYHNFTTSNGTVVQTLMGSTVNDGGPQPTTPEISPALLMLSGIGLILIGTWCRNSGTIEPHAERPDLRCEELAGDPRR
;
A
#
# COMPACT_ATOMS: atom_id res chain seq x y z
N MET A 1 20.28 -49.89 -1.89
CA MET A 1 19.34 -49.56 -0.80
C MET A 1 19.58 -48.11 -0.44
N SER A 2 18.88 -47.21 -1.13
CA SER A 2 17.70 -46.45 -0.64
C SER A 2 18.10 -45.18 0.13
N MET A 3 18.00 -44.05 -0.59
CA MET A 3 17.89 -42.66 -0.09
C MET A 3 16.60 -42.47 0.77
N PRO A 4 16.19 -41.24 1.20
CA PRO A 4 16.84 -40.01 1.72
C PRO A 4 16.08 -39.40 2.96
N VAL A 5 16.09 -38.06 3.11
CA VAL A 5 15.18 -37.10 3.81
C VAL A 5 15.67 -36.69 5.23
N SER A 6 15.82 -35.42 5.62
CA SER A 6 14.94 -34.27 5.35
C SER A 6 15.67 -32.93 5.24
N LYS A 7 15.41 -32.24 4.12
CA LYS A 7 15.51 -30.78 3.98
C LYS A 7 14.49 -30.13 4.92
N ALA A 8 14.94 -29.29 5.84
CA ALA A 8 14.04 -28.41 6.58
C ALA A 8 13.58 -27.30 5.62
N LEU A 9 12.42 -27.52 5.01
CA LEU A 9 11.68 -26.53 4.23
C LEU A 9 11.14 -25.47 5.22
N PHE A 10 11.69 -24.26 5.20
CA PHE A 10 11.11 -23.11 5.89
C PHE A 10 9.82 -22.73 5.14
N CYS A 11 8.71 -23.32 5.53
CA CYS A 11 7.40 -23.00 4.99
C CYS A 11 6.96 -21.66 5.61
N GLY A 12 7.04 -20.58 4.84
CA GLY A 12 6.50 -19.28 5.24
C GLY A 12 5.00 -19.40 5.51
N LEU A 13 4.58 -19.15 6.75
CA LEU A 13 3.17 -18.90 7.04
C LEU A 13 2.80 -17.51 6.51
N PHE A 14 2.39 -17.45 5.24
CA PHE A 14 1.42 -16.46 4.81
C PHE A 14 0.06 -16.83 5.41
N LEU A 15 -0.13 -16.51 6.69
CA LEU A 15 -1.47 -16.45 7.27
C LEU A 15 -2.11 -15.16 6.75
N CYS A 16 -2.73 -15.25 5.58
CA CYS A 16 -3.63 -14.25 5.07
C CYS A 16 -4.78 -14.13 6.07
N GLY A 17 -4.75 -13.07 6.89
CA GLY A 17 -5.83 -12.76 7.81
C GLY A 17 -7.08 -12.46 7.00
N ALA A 18 -8.04 -13.38 6.98
CA ALA A 18 -9.40 -13.09 6.57
C ALA A 18 -10.09 -12.21 7.63
N ALA A 19 -9.57 -11.00 7.85
CA ALA A 19 -10.31 -9.94 8.52
C ALA A 19 -11.37 -9.45 7.52
N GLY A 20 -12.61 -9.29 8.00
CA GLY A 20 -13.79 -9.11 7.16
C GLY A 20 -13.65 -7.96 6.16
N ALA A 21 -13.48 -8.30 4.87
CA ALA A 21 -13.49 -7.31 3.81
C ALA A 21 -14.87 -6.62 3.74
N ASN A 22 -14.87 -5.29 3.76
CA ASN A 22 -16.04 -4.43 3.59
C ASN A 22 -16.61 -4.56 2.18
N THR A 23 -17.83 -4.09 1.96
CA THR A 23 -18.41 -3.97 0.62
C THR A 23 -18.16 -2.57 0.08
N ILE A 24 -17.61 -2.49 -1.12
CA ILE A 24 -17.46 -1.23 -1.87
C ILE A 24 -18.34 -1.28 -3.12
N ILE A 25 -19.03 -0.19 -3.41
CA ILE A 25 -19.85 -0.01 -4.60
C ILE A 25 -19.35 1.23 -5.33
N LEU A 26 -18.91 1.09 -6.57
CA LEU A 26 -18.58 2.22 -7.44
C LEU A 26 -19.87 2.73 -8.06
N THR A 27 -20.29 3.93 -7.66
CA THR A 27 -21.61 4.48 -8.01
C THR A 27 -21.60 5.37 -9.25
N GLY A 28 -20.43 5.91 -9.62
CA GLY A 28 -20.28 6.71 -10.83
C GLY A 28 -19.04 7.60 -10.79
N LEU A 29 -18.86 8.38 -11.86
CA LEU A 29 -17.88 9.45 -11.90
C LEU A 29 -18.37 10.64 -11.08
N HIS A 30 -17.47 11.23 -10.30
CA HIS A 30 -17.79 12.43 -9.53
C HIS A 30 -18.12 13.59 -10.48
N THR A 31 -19.28 14.21 -10.28
CA THR A 31 -19.88 15.16 -11.24
C THR A 31 -18.97 16.32 -11.65
N SER A 32 -18.19 16.85 -10.70
CA SER A 32 -17.28 17.99 -10.92
C SER A 32 -15.83 17.60 -11.19
N LEU A 33 -15.44 16.34 -10.97
CA LEU A 33 -14.03 15.93 -10.96
C LEU A 33 -13.73 14.76 -11.91
N GLY A 34 -14.75 14.07 -12.40
CA GLY A 34 -14.64 12.99 -13.35
C GLY A 34 -14.85 13.45 -14.79
N LEU A 35 -14.06 12.88 -15.68
CA LEU A 35 -14.17 12.98 -17.13
C LEU A 35 -14.29 11.57 -17.72
N GLN A 36 -14.94 11.47 -18.87
CA GLN A 36 -15.12 10.23 -19.61
C GLN A 36 -14.58 10.43 -21.03
N GLN A 37 -13.74 9.50 -21.49
CA GLN A 37 -13.22 9.42 -22.87
C GLN A 37 -12.64 10.74 -23.39
N SER A 38 -11.87 11.47 -22.57
CA SER A 38 -11.37 12.80 -22.97
C SER A 38 -9.88 13.04 -22.72
N LEU A 39 -9.20 12.13 -22.01
CA LEU A 39 -7.77 12.27 -21.76
C LEU A 39 -7.00 11.23 -22.57
N TYR A 40 -6.10 11.73 -23.40
CA TYR A 40 -5.09 10.93 -24.07
C TYR A 40 -3.76 11.08 -23.36
N PHE A 41 -3.04 9.98 -23.22
CA PHE A 41 -1.71 9.91 -22.63
C PHE A 41 -1.01 8.66 -23.20
N ASP A 42 0.29 8.56 -23.05
CA ASP A 42 1.02 7.37 -23.45
C ASP A 42 1.21 6.46 -22.23
N GLU A 43 0.78 5.20 -22.38
CA GLU A 43 0.97 4.11 -21.43
C GLU A 43 2.00 3.13 -21.99
N ASP A 44 3.13 2.95 -21.28
CA ASP A 44 4.25 2.13 -21.73
C ASP A 44 4.70 2.46 -23.17
N GLY A 45 4.62 3.75 -23.53
CA GLY A 45 4.97 4.29 -24.85
C GLY A 45 3.90 4.12 -25.95
N VAL A 46 2.70 3.66 -25.60
CA VAL A 46 1.56 3.52 -26.52
C VAL A 46 0.50 4.55 -26.18
N SER A 47 0.04 5.30 -27.18
CA SER A 47 -1.06 6.26 -27.00
C SER A 47 -2.35 5.53 -26.62
N SER A 48 -2.89 5.93 -25.48
CA SER A 48 -4.07 5.37 -24.83
C SER A 48 -5.06 6.48 -24.51
N GLN A 49 -6.35 6.16 -24.62
CA GLN A 49 -7.43 7.04 -24.18
C GLN A 49 -8.01 6.50 -22.88
N ALA A 50 -8.00 7.32 -21.83
CA ALA A 50 -8.66 6.97 -20.59
C ALA A 50 -10.18 6.88 -20.81
N TYR A 51 -10.78 5.70 -20.61
CA TYR A 51 -12.23 5.54 -20.68
C TYR A 51 -12.93 6.44 -19.65
N TRP A 52 -12.31 6.60 -18.49
CA TRP A 52 -12.70 7.48 -17.40
C TRP A 52 -11.45 7.93 -16.65
N VAL A 53 -11.46 9.18 -16.17
CA VAL A 53 -10.33 9.78 -15.46
C VAL A 53 -10.86 10.77 -14.43
N GLY A 54 -10.21 10.85 -13.29
CA GLY A 54 -10.57 11.75 -12.20
C GLY A 54 -11.32 11.07 -11.08
N GLY A 55 -12.10 11.86 -10.34
CA GLY A 55 -12.74 11.40 -9.10
C GLY A 55 -13.89 10.43 -9.33
N ILE A 56 -14.00 9.44 -8.45
CA ILE A 56 -14.99 8.35 -8.48
C ILE A 56 -15.79 8.38 -7.19
N ASP A 57 -17.11 8.40 -7.31
CA ASP A 57 -18.02 8.28 -6.17
C ASP A 57 -18.22 6.81 -5.79
N ILE A 58 -17.87 6.47 -4.56
CA ILE A 58 -18.03 5.12 -4.01
C ILE A 58 -18.92 5.12 -2.77
N LYS A 59 -19.47 3.95 -2.44
CA LYS A 59 -20.05 3.65 -1.13
C LYS A 59 -19.33 2.48 -0.50
N VAL A 60 -18.78 2.68 0.69
CA VAL A 60 -18.16 1.62 1.50
C VAL A 60 -19.06 1.35 2.69
N ASP A 61 -19.72 0.19 2.72
CA ASP A 61 -20.74 -0.16 3.72
C ASP A 61 -21.77 0.96 3.97
N ASN A 62 -22.23 1.60 2.88
CA ASN A 62 -23.16 2.73 2.83
C ASN A 62 -22.60 4.12 3.16
N PHE A 63 -21.30 4.26 3.41
CA PHE A 63 -20.64 5.55 3.58
C PHE A 63 -20.11 6.07 2.23
N SER A 64 -20.61 7.22 1.79
CA SER A 64 -20.20 7.83 0.52
C SER A 64 -18.81 8.44 0.63
N ARG A 65 -17.95 8.14 -0.33
CA ARG A 65 -16.57 8.65 -0.38
C ARG A 65 -16.16 8.96 -1.81
N LEU A 66 -15.17 9.83 -1.93
CA LEU A 66 -14.52 10.18 -3.20
C LEU A 66 -13.14 9.53 -3.24
N VAL A 67 -12.85 8.82 -4.32
CA VAL A 67 -11.58 8.12 -4.53
C VAL A 67 -11.05 8.30 -5.94
N PHE A 68 -9.77 7.95 -6.12
CA PHE A 68 -9.03 7.98 -7.37
C PHE A 68 -8.33 6.63 -7.59
N CYS A 69 -8.06 6.27 -8.83
CA CYS A 69 -7.32 5.06 -9.16
C CYS A 69 -5.84 5.25 -8.83
N VAL A 70 -5.18 4.24 -8.25
CA VAL A 70 -3.73 4.26 -8.02
C VAL A 70 -2.98 3.17 -8.80
N ASP A 71 -3.68 2.26 -9.46
CA ASP A 71 -3.08 1.19 -10.25
C ASP A 71 -3.56 1.24 -11.71
N LEU A 72 -2.88 2.03 -12.55
CA LEU A 72 -3.27 2.24 -13.94
C LEU A 72 -3.46 0.94 -14.74
N PHE A 73 -2.73 -0.12 -14.41
CA PHE A 73 -2.64 -1.34 -15.22
C PHE A 73 -3.66 -2.42 -14.84
N THR A 74 -4.52 -2.13 -13.86
CA THR A 74 -5.59 -3.03 -13.46
C THR A 74 -6.94 -2.34 -13.62
N ASP A 75 -7.80 -2.90 -14.46
CA ASP A 75 -9.12 -2.32 -14.72
C ASP A 75 -10.09 -2.50 -13.54
N ILE A 76 -11.07 -1.60 -13.49
CA ILE A 76 -12.28 -1.74 -12.68
C ILE A 76 -13.47 -1.14 -13.41
N ASN A 77 -14.66 -1.66 -13.09
CA ASN A 77 -15.91 -1.19 -13.67
C ASN A 77 -16.80 -0.63 -12.55
N LEU A 78 -17.84 0.13 -12.93
CA LEU A 78 -18.86 0.58 -11.98
C LEU A 78 -19.70 -0.62 -11.50
N SER A 79 -19.26 -1.23 -10.40
CA SER A 79 -19.84 -2.46 -9.86
C SER A 79 -19.61 -2.57 -8.34
N THR A 80 -19.99 -3.72 -7.79
CA THR A 80 -19.82 -4.05 -6.38
C THR A 80 -18.64 -5.00 -6.20
N TYR A 81 -17.77 -4.66 -5.26
CA TYR A 81 -16.58 -5.42 -4.91
C TYR A 81 -16.49 -5.62 -3.40
N ARG A 82 -15.60 -6.50 -2.99
CA ARG A 82 -15.09 -6.54 -1.62
C ARG A 82 -13.89 -5.62 -1.54
N THR A 83 -13.69 -4.97 -0.39
CA THR A 83 -12.54 -4.10 -0.18
C THR A 83 -11.91 -4.31 1.19
N GLN A 84 -10.60 -4.17 1.25
CA GLN A 84 -9.86 -4.04 2.50
C GLN A 84 -9.24 -2.65 2.55
N LEU A 85 -9.42 -1.97 3.68
CA LEU A 85 -8.89 -0.63 3.89
C LEU A 85 -7.54 -0.71 4.58
N ASP A 86 -6.57 0.01 4.04
CA ASP A 86 -5.24 0.18 4.62
C ASP A 86 -4.83 1.66 4.61
N PHE A 87 -3.78 1.97 5.36
CA PHE A 87 -3.11 3.25 5.30
C PHE A 87 -2.15 3.32 4.11
N SER A 88 -1.80 4.54 3.71
CA SER A 88 -0.74 4.77 2.74
C SER A 88 0.61 4.43 3.36
N ASP A 89 1.17 3.28 3.00
CA ASP A 89 2.34 2.68 3.64
C ASP A 89 3.62 2.74 2.78
N THR A 90 3.48 2.86 1.46
CA THR A 90 4.61 3.07 0.53
C THR A 90 4.95 4.56 0.35
N PRO A 91 6.20 4.92 -0.02
CA PRO A 91 6.57 6.31 -0.26
C PRO A 91 5.67 7.02 -1.29
N GLN A 92 5.33 6.35 -2.39
CA GLN A 92 4.48 6.88 -3.45
C GLN A 92 3.04 7.08 -2.96
N LEU A 93 2.47 6.09 -2.27
CA LEU A 93 1.12 6.23 -1.72
C LEU A 93 1.06 7.31 -0.65
N LYS A 94 2.11 7.53 0.14
CA LYS A 94 2.17 8.64 1.10
C LYS A 94 2.22 10.01 0.43
N GLN A 95 2.94 10.12 -0.68
CA GLN A 95 2.95 11.33 -1.49
C GLN A 95 1.56 11.63 -2.07
N VAL A 96 0.91 10.60 -2.63
CA VAL A 96 -0.49 10.70 -3.10
C VAL A 96 -1.44 11.04 -1.94
N GLY A 97 -1.27 10.42 -0.78
CA GLY A 97 -2.06 10.71 0.43
C GLY A 97 -1.99 12.18 0.82
N TRP A 98 -0.81 12.79 0.70
CA TRP A 98 -0.65 14.23 0.93
C TRP A 98 -1.40 15.07 -0.12
N LEU A 99 -1.34 14.71 -1.40
CA LEU A 99 -2.11 15.39 -2.46
C LEU A 99 -3.62 15.32 -2.19
N LEU A 100 -4.14 14.14 -1.85
CA LEU A 100 -5.55 13.92 -1.55
C LEU A 100 -6.01 14.64 -0.27
N GLN A 101 -5.09 14.89 0.67
CA GLN A 101 -5.40 15.61 1.91
C GLN A 101 -5.37 17.14 1.71
N THR A 102 -4.44 17.65 0.92
CA THR A 102 -4.14 19.09 0.86
C THR A 102 -4.61 19.77 -0.42
N GLN A 103 -4.47 19.10 -1.58
CA GLN A 103 -4.77 19.68 -2.88
C GLN A 103 -6.17 19.35 -3.37
N LEU A 104 -6.65 18.12 -3.14
CA LEU A 104 -7.99 17.71 -3.56
C LEU A 104 -9.11 18.68 -3.12
N PRO A 105 -9.14 19.23 -1.88
CA PRO A 105 -10.17 20.21 -1.49
C PRO A 105 -10.14 21.52 -2.28
N LEU A 106 -9.01 21.85 -2.93
CA LEU A 106 -8.84 23.06 -3.74
C LEU A 106 -9.23 22.83 -5.20
N ILE A 107 -9.37 21.58 -5.62
CA ILE A 107 -9.69 21.19 -6.99
C ILE A 107 -11.21 21.08 -7.12
N THR A 108 -11.78 21.92 -7.99
CA THR A 108 -13.24 22.01 -8.17
C THR A 108 -13.69 21.80 -9.62
N THR A 109 -12.74 21.55 -10.52
CA THR A 109 -13.00 21.45 -11.97
C THR A 109 -12.65 20.06 -12.49
N LYS A 110 -13.31 19.67 -13.59
CA LYS A 110 -13.08 18.39 -14.27
C LYS A 110 -11.64 18.26 -14.78
N VAL A 111 -11.08 19.35 -15.31
CA VAL A 111 -9.68 19.44 -15.74
C VAL A 111 -8.74 19.18 -14.55
N GLY A 112 -8.99 19.81 -13.41
CA GLY A 112 -8.17 19.59 -12.22
C GLY A 112 -8.31 18.17 -11.65
N GLY A 113 -9.51 17.58 -11.70
CA GLY A 113 -9.71 16.18 -11.30
C GLY A 113 -8.96 15.19 -12.20
N ALA A 114 -8.98 15.41 -13.52
CA ALA A 114 -8.20 14.63 -14.46
C ALA A 114 -6.69 14.82 -14.30
N ALA A 115 -6.25 16.05 -14.03
CA ALA A 115 -4.84 16.36 -13.75
C ALA A 115 -4.34 15.68 -12.48
N LEU A 116 -5.17 15.66 -11.42
CA LEU A 116 -4.86 14.93 -10.20
C LEU A 116 -4.75 13.43 -10.46
N GLN A 117 -5.68 12.85 -11.21
CA GLN A 117 -5.62 11.42 -11.55
C GLN A 117 -4.36 11.08 -12.38
N LEU A 118 -4.00 11.94 -13.34
CA LEU A 118 -2.80 11.76 -14.16
C LEU A 118 -1.52 11.84 -13.30
N ALA A 119 -1.42 12.83 -12.41
CA ALA A 119 -0.31 12.95 -11.46
C ALA A 119 -0.22 11.77 -10.49
N ILE A 120 -1.35 11.22 -10.05
CA ILE A 120 -1.37 10.01 -9.20
C ILE A 120 -0.77 8.81 -9.94
N TRP A 121 -1.14 8.60 -11.20
CA TRP A 121 -0.60 7.50 -12.00
C TRP A 121 0.91 7.63 -12.21
N ASP A 122 1.41 8.82 -12.53
CA ASP A 122 2.84 9.09 -12.67
C ASP A 122 3.60 8.91 -11.34
N ILE A 123 3.08 9.42 -10.23
CA ILE A 123 3.69 9.25 -8.91
C ILE A 123 3.81 7.77 -8.53
N VAL A 124 2.77 6.98 -8.80
CA VAL A 124 2.79 5.56 -8.42
C VAL A 124 3.64 4.72 -9.38
N ALA A 125 3.58 4.98 -10.69
CA ALA A 125 4.30 4.20 -11.70
C ALA A 125 5.76 4.63 -11.87
N ASP A 126 6.01 5.94 -11.90
CA ASP A 126 7.26 6.56 -12.35
C ASP A 126 7.89 7.53 -11.33
N LYS A 127 7.27 7.66 -10.14
CA LYS A 127 7.72 8.49 -9.01
C LYS A 127 7.59 10.00 -9.22
N GLY A 128 6.67 10.46 -10.07
CA GLY A 128 6.43 11.89 -10.24
C GLY A 128 7.57 12.54 -11.02
N ASP A 129 8.10 11.82 -12.02
CA ASP A 129 9.28 12.24 -12.76
C ASP A 129 8.96 13.06 -14.02
N GLY A 130 7.67 13.32 -14.20
CA GLY A 130 7.07 14.20 -15.18
C GLY A 130 6.80 13.51 -16.52
N PHE A 131 5.93 14.11 -17.30
CA PHE A 131 5.34 13.49 -18.50
C PHE A 131 6.16 13.64 -19.79
N ALA A 132 7.50 13.63 -19.71
CA ALA A 132 8.32 13.70 -20.90
C ALA A 132 8.16 12.40 -21.73
N PRO A 133 7.92 12.46 -23.06
CA PRO A 133 7.72 11.27 -23.87
C PRO A 133 8.84 10.23 -23.72
N GLY A 134 8.47 8.97 -23.46
CA GLY A 134 9.40 7.86 -23.31
C GLY A 134 10.23 7.84 -22.03
N LYS A 135 9.94 8.72 -21.06
CA LYS A 135 10.68 8.83 -19.78
C LYS A 135 10.08 7.97 -18.65
N GLY A 136 9.07 7.16 -18.93
CA GLY A 136 8.39 6.36 -17.93
C GLY A 136 7.29 5.53 -18.56
N ARG A 137 6.44 4.96 -17.70
CA ARG A 137 5.24 4.22 -18.09
C ARG A 137 4.07 5.15 -18.36
N VAL A 138 4.02 6.32 -17.74
CA VAL A 138 2.97 7.33 -17.93
C VAL A 138 3.58 8.59 -18.50
N THR A 139 3.30 8.92 -19.76
CA THR A 139 3.82 10.16 -20.38
C THR A 139 2.73 10.90 -21.12
N GLN A 140 3.00 12.16 -21.53
CA GLN A 140 2.08 12.86 -22.42
C GLN A 140 1.98 12.10 -23.76
N SER A 141 0.84 12.24 -24.44
CA SER A 141 0.65 11.53 -25.69
C SER A 141 1.57 12.03 -26.79
N THR A 142 2.20 11.09 -27.50
CA THR A 142 3.01 11.38 -28.69
C THR A 142 2.18 11.43 -29.98
N ASP A 143 0.89 11.08 -29.93
CA ASP A 143 -0.03 11.21 -31.07
C ASP A 143 -0.43 12.67 -31.28
N GLY A 144 0.09 13.28 -32.35
CA GLY A 144 -0.23 14.68 -32.70
C GLY A 144 -1.69 14.94 -33.06
N THR A 145 -2.50 13.90 -33.32
CA THR A 145 -3.95 14.02 -33.56
C THR A 145 -4.77 13.93 -32.28
N HIS A 146 -4.21 13.33 -31.23
CA HIS A 146 -4.84 13.18 -29.92
C HIS A 146 -3.85 13.58 -28.81
N PRO A 147 -3.39 14.85 -28.77
CA PRO A 147 -2.46 15.28 -27.75
C PRO A 147 -3.12 15.24 -26.36
N THR A 148 -2.31 15.01 -25.33
CA THR A 148 -2.75 15.25 -23.95
C THR A 148 -3.19 16.70 -23.80
N ASP A 149 -4.34 16.92 -23.15
CA ASP A 149 -4.86 18.26 -22.91
C ASP A 149 -3.78 19.12 -22.19
N PRO A 150 -3.35 20.26 -22.77
CA PRO A 150 -2.28 21.06 -22.20
C PRO A 150 -2.58 21.61 -20.80
N ALA A 151 -3.84 21.89 -20.49
CA ALA A 151 -4.24 22.39 -19.17
C ALA A 151 -4.20 21.27 -18.12
N VAL A 152 -4.60 20.06 -18.51
CA VAL A 152 -4.46 18.86 -17.66
C VAL A 152 -2.98 18.59 -17.38
N LEU A 153 -2.15 18.57 -18.43
CA LEU A 153 -0.72 18.30 -18.34
C LEU A 153 0.00 19.32 -17.45
N ALA A 154 -0.21 20.62 -17.69
CA ALA A 154 0.41 21.67 -16.88
C ALA A 154 0.01 21.60 -15.41
N THR A 155 -1.27 21.28 -15.13
CA THR A 155 -1.77 21.13 -13.76
C THR A 155 -1.20 19.88 -13.09
N ALA A 156 -1.07 18.76 -13.80
CA ALA A 156 -0.49 17.52 -13.29
C ALA A 156 0.98 17.72 -12.86
N ILE A 157 1.79 18.35 -13.73
CA ILE A 157 3.19 18.70 -13.43
C ILE A 157 3.28 19.60 -12.19
N SER A 158 2.36 20.55 -12.04
CA SER A 158 2.30 21.43 -10.86
C SER A 158 2.02 20.63 -9.58
N LEU A 159 1.09 19.66 -9.62
CA LEU A 159 0.76 18.80 -8.48
C LEU A 159 1.93 17.88 -8.09
N GLU A 160 2.63 17.29 -9.07
CA GLU A 160 3.85 16.52 -8.83
C GLU A 160 4.92 17.38 -8.15
N THR A 161 5.17 18.57 -8.69
CA THR A 161 6.15 19.51 -8.14
C THR A 161 5.81 19.90 -6.69
N LEU A 162 4.53 20.19 -6.41
CA LEU A 162 4.07 20.57 -5.07
C LEU A 162 4.16 19.41 -4.06
N SER A 163 3.96 18.18 -4.52
CA SER A 163 3.98 16.99 -3.67
C SER A 163 5.38 16.42 -3.45
N GLN A 164 6.40 16.91 -4.16
CA GLN A 164 7.75 16.39 -4.06
C GLN A 164 8.29 16.51 -2.62
N GLY A 165 8.67 15.37 -2.03
CA GLY A 165 9.15 15.30 -0.65
C GLY A 165 8.05 15.40 0.42
N MET A 166 6.79 15.55 0.02
CA MET A 166 5.65 15.55 0.93
C MET A 166 5.16 14.13 1.19
N SER A 167 4.59 13.91 2.38
CA SER A 167 4.14 12.59 2.82
C SER A 167 2.99 12.72 3.81
N SER A 168 1.96 11.88 3.66
CA SER A 168 0.89 11.70 4.64
C SER A 168 0.57 10.22 4.77
N ASN A 169 0.51 9.70 6.00
CA ASN A 169 0.12 8.31 6.26
C ASN A 169 -1.42 8.14 6.30
N PHE A 170 -2.18 9.22 6.25
CA PHE A 170 -3.63 9.20 6.50
C PHE A 170 -4.48 9.12 5.25
N GLY A 171 -3.86 8.94 4.07
CA GLY A 171 -4.60 8.56 2.87
C GLY A 171 -5.07 7.11 2.99
N VAL A 172 -6.33 6.86 2.63
CA VAL A 172 -6.96 5.53 2.74
C VAL A 172 -6.81 4.79 1.43
N VAL A 173 -6.20 3.61 1.48
CA VAL A 173 -6.02 2.71 0.35
C VAL A 173 -7.12 1.64 0.38
N TYR A 174 -7.77 1.42 -0.75
CA TYR A 174 -8.84 0.43 -0.93
C TYR A 174 -8.33 -0.68 -1.84
N HIS A 175 -7.95 -1.81 -1.24
CA HIS A 175 -7.59 -3.01 -1.97
C HIS A 175 -8.85 -3.76 -2.36
N ASN A 176 -9.18 -3.75 -3.64
CA ASN A 176 -10.47 -4.23 -4.12
C ASN A 176 -10.35 -5.64 -4.71
N PHE A 177 -11.39 -6.43 -4.50
CA PHE A 177 -11.46 -7.82 -4.94
C PHE A 177 -12.84 -8.13 -5.52
N THR A 178 -12.89 -8.90 -6.60
CA THR A 178 -14.14 -9.42 -7.16
C THR A 178 -14.92 -10.22 -6.10
N THR A 179 -16.25 -10.10 -6.11
CA THR A 179 -17.12 -10.80 -5.16
C THR A 179 -17.21 -12.31 -5.42
N SER A 180 -17.00 -12.74 -6.66
CA SER A 180 -17.17 -14.13 -7.11
C SER A 180 -16.00 -15.04 -6.74
N ASN A 181 -14.76 -14.58 -6.92
CA ASN A 181 -13.56 -15.39 -6.77
C ASN A 181 -12.41 -14.71 -6.01
N GLY A 182 -12.60 -13.47 -5.54
CA GLY A 182 -11.57 -12.75 -4.77
C GLY A 182 -10.36 -12.33 -5.61
N THR A 183 -10.48 -12.25 -6.93
CA THR A 183 -9.43 -11.71 -7.80
C THR A 183 -9.24 -10.24 -7.51
N VAL A 184 -7.97 -9.83 -7.36
CA VAL A 184 -7.59 -8.42 -7.18
C VAL A 184 -8.07 -7.61 -8.38
N VAL A 185 -8.68 -6.46 -8.13
CA VAL A 185 -9.00 -5.44 -9.13
C VAL A 185 -8.37 -4.10 -8.70
N GLN A 186 -8.49 -3.08 -9.55
CA GLN A 186 -7.96 -1.72 -9.36
C GLN A 186 -7.91 -1.29 -7.88
N THR A 187 -6.72 -0.93 -7.41
CA THR A 187 -6.57 -0.32 -6.09
C THR A 187 -7.01 1.15 -6.20
N LEU A 188 -7.84 1.58 -5.25
CA LEU A 188 -8.31 2.97 -5.18
C LEU A 188 -7.70 3.66 -3.97
N MET A 189 -7.63 4.98 -3.99
CA MET A 189 -7.18 5.77 -2.86
C MET A 189 -8.06 7.00 -2.64
N GLY A 190 -8.36 7.28 -1.39
CA GLY A 190 -9.13 8.45 -0.95
C GLY A 190 -8.38 9.27 0.08
N SER A 191 -8.92 10.46 0.37
CA SER A 191 -8.45 11.29 1.48
C SER A 191 -8.74 10.64 2.84
N THR A 192 -8.25 11.24 3.90
CA THR A 192 -8.57 10.83 5.27
C THR A 192 -10.07 10.87 5.50
N VAL A 193 -10.60 9.86 6.20
CA VAL A 193 -12.03 9.72 6.46
C VAL A 193 -12.30 9.86 7.96
N ASN A 194 -13.37 10.58 8.32
CA ASN A 194 -13.85 10.76 9.69
C ASN A 194 -15.38 10.70 9.75
N ASP A 195 -15.96 9.88 8.88
CA ASP A 195 -17.39 9.77 8.59
C ASP A 195 -18.15 8.78 9.50
N GLY A 196 -17.47 8.16 10.46
CA GLY A 196 -18.03 7.10 11.31
C GLY A 196 -18.18 5.74 10.60
N GLY A 197 -17.74 5.64 9.34
CA GLY A 197 -17.73 4.39 8.57
C GLY A 197 -16.44 3.58 8.75
N PRO A 198 -16.26 2.51 7.95
CA PRO A 198 -15.07 1.66 8.00
C PRO A 198 -13.77 2.45 7.88
N GLN A 199 -12.82 2.16 8.76
CA GLN A 199 -11.51 2.81 8.82
C GLN A 199 -10.42 1.81 8.42
N PRO A 200 -9.26 2.28 7.93
CA PRO A 200 -8.08 1.43 7.80
C PRO A 200 -7.79 0.70 9.11
N THR A 201 -7.60 -0.61 9.02
CA THR A 201 -7.15 -1.39 10.18
C THR A 201 -5.64 -1.20 10.30
N THR A 202 -5.16 -0.73 11.45
CA THR A 202 -3.75 -0.92 11.76
C THR A 202 -3.48 -2.42 11.85
N PRO A 203 -2.34 -2.93 11.34
CA PRO A 203 -2.01 -4.35 11.47
C PRO A 203 -1.84 -4.68 12.95
N GLU A 204 -2.88 -5.23 13.57
CA GLU A 204 -2.78 -5.77 14.92
C GLU A 204 -1.95 -7.05 14.85
N ILE A 205 -0.81 -7.08 15.56
CA ILE A 205 -0.19 -8.35 15.94
C ILE A 205 -1.22 -9.04 16.83
N SER A 206 -1.99 -9.96 16.26
CA SER A 206 -3.05 -10.65 16.99
C SER A 206 -2.48 -11.18 18.32
N PRO A 207 -3.11 -10.90 19.48
CA PRO A 207 -2.64 -11.40 20.77
C PRO A 207 -2.45 -12.93 20.78
N ALA A 208 -3.20 -13.65 19.93
CA ALA A 208 -3.04 -15.08 19.69
C ALA A 208 -1.64 -15.45 19.14
N LEU A 209 -1.05 -14.64 18.25
CA LEU A 209 0.31 -14.85 17.72
C LEU A 209 1.38 -14.56 18.79
N LEU A 210 1.16 -13.57 19.66
CA LEU A 210 2.01 -13.31 20.82
C LEU A 210 1.90 -14.43 21.87
N MET A 211 0.70 -14.99 22.07
CA MET A 211 0.49 -16.10 22.99
C MET A 211 1.09 -17.41 22.48
N LEU A 212 0.97 -17.70 21.17
CA LEU A 212 1.54 -18.91 20.55
C LEU A 212 3.07 -18.86 20.50
N SER A 213 3.67 -17.70 20.24
CA SER A 213 5.13 -17.52 20.33
C SER A 213 5.64 -17.63 21.78
N GLY A 214 4.88 -17.14 22.76
CA GLY A 214 5.16 -17.34 24.18
C GLY A 214 5.17 -18.80 24.61
N ILE A 215 4.18 -19.60 24.18
CA ILE A 215 4.10 -21.03 24.50
C ILE A 215 5.23 -21.82 23.80
N GLY A 216 5.56 -21.48 22.56
CA GLY A 216 6.68 -22.11 21.83
C GLY A 216 8.03 -21.95 22.53
N LEU A 217 8.33 -20.77 23.06
CA LEU A 217 9.57 -20.51 23.81
C LEU A 217 9.60 -21.25 25.17
N ILE A 218 8.46 -21.41 25.84
CA ILE A 218 8.36 -22.17 27.10
C ILE A 218 8.61 -23.67 26.87
N LEU A 219 8.11 -24.23 25.76
CA LEU A 219 8.33 -25.64 25.42
C LEU A 219 9.78 -25.92 25.01
N ILE A 220 10.43 -25.00 24.28
CA ILE A 220 11.86 -25.11 23.94
C ILE A 220 12.72 -25.01 25.22
N GLY A 221 12.40 -24.07 26.12
CA GLY A 221 13.11 -23.92 27.40
C GLY A 221 13.03 -25.16 28.31
N THR A 222 11.88 -25.83 28.34
CA THR A 222 11.68 -27.06 29.13
C THR A 222 12.34 -28.28 28.50
N TRP A 223 12.38 -28.38 27.17
CA TRP A 223 13.09 -29.45 26.46
C TRP A 223 14.61 -29.35 26.61
N CYS A 224 15.18 -28.15 26.51
CA CYS A 224 16.61 -27.92 26.78
C CYS A 224 16.97 -28.21 28.25
N ARG A 225 16.08 -27.90 29.20
CA ARG A 225 16.31 -28.19 30.63
C ARG A 225 16.28 -29.68 30.97
N ASN A 226 15.45 -30.46 30.27
CA ASN A 226 15.29 -31.89 30.55
C ASN A 226 16.35 -32.77 29.87
N SER A 227 17.05 -32.24 28.87
CA SER A 227 18.11 -32.95 28.13
C SER A 227 19.50 -32.86 28.81
N GLY A 228 19.59 -32.22 29.98
CA GLY A 228 20.84 -32.01 30.73
C GLY A 228 21.15 -33.04 31.82
N THR A 229 20.60 -34.26 31.77
CA THR A 229 21.01 -35.34 32.67
C THR A 229 22.16 -36.14 32.06
N ILE A 230 23.36 -35.56 32.13
CA ILE A 230 24.60 -36.34 32.11
C ILE A 230 25.05 -36.48 33.56
N GLU A 231 25.28 -37.72 33.97
CA GLU A 231 25.68 -38.17 35.32
C GLU A 231 26.89 -37.41 35.89
N PRO A 232 27.02 -37.34 37.24
CA PRO A 232 28.08 -36.61 37.90
C PRO A 232 29.37 -37.43 37.87
N HIS A 233 30.33 -37.03 37.03
CA HIS A 233 31.71 -37.48 37.17
C HIS A 233 32.51 -36.43 37.94
N ALA A 234 33.01 -36.85 39.09
CA ALA A 234 33.90 -36.10 39.95
C ALA A 234 35.19 -35.73 39.23
N GLU A 235 35.60 -34.47 39.32
CA GLU A 235 36.97 -34.10 39.64
C GLU A 235 37.04 -32.62 40.04
N ARG A 236 37.53 -32.37 41.25
CA ARG A 236 38.03 -31.08 41.71
C ARG A 236 39.43 -30.93 41.11
N PRO A 237 39.84 -29.72 40.69
CA PRO A 237 40.79 -29.05 41.59
C PRO A 237 40.52 -27.56 41.74
N ASP A 238 40.95 -27.08 42.91
CA ASP A 238 41.15 -25.68 43.25
C ASP A 238 41.71 -24.84 42.09
N LEU A 239 41.31 -23.57 42.02
CA LEU A 239 42.26 -22.45 42.07
C LEU A 239 41.53 -21.08 42.12
N ARG A 240 41.75 -20.41 43.26
CA ARG A 240 41.95 -18.97 43.47
C ARG A 240 40.85 -17.96 43.13
N CYS A 241 40.28 -17.43 44.22
CA CYS A 241 39.94 -16.02 44.35
C CYS A 241 41.18 -15.14 44.10
N GLU A 242 41.13 -14.21 43.17
CA GLU A 242 41.93 -12.96 43.17
C GLU A 242 41.35 -12.01 42.12
N GLU A 243 40.44 -11.13 42.54
CA GLU A 243 40.17 -9.87 41.82
C GLU A 243 39.97 -8.75 42.85
N LEU A 244 40.46 -7.56 42.48
CA LEU A 244 40.11 -6.24 42.99
C LEU A 244 40.97 -5.66 44.13
N ALA A 245 42.06 -4.99 43.73
CA ALA A 245 42.43 -3.71 44.33
C ALA A 245 43.01 -2.79 43.25
N GLY A 246 42.21 -1.79 42.83
CA GLY A 246 42.63 -0.70 41.97
C GLY A 246 43.42 0.36 42.75
N ASP A 247 44.48 0.87 42.12
CA ASP A 247 45.26 2.05 42.53
C ASP A 247 44.74 3.29 41.77
N PRO A 248 44.20 4.32 42.45
CA PRO A 248 43.82 5.57 41.83
C PRO A 248 44.93 6.62 42.00
N ARG A 249 45.64 6.95 40.90
CA ARG A 249 46.38 8.20 40.77
C ARG A 249 45.57 9.22 39.96
N ARG A 250 44.71 9.97 40.66
CA ARG A 250 44.53 11.44 40.61
C ARG A 250 43.22 11.85 41.27
#